data_AF-A0A225V3A7-F1
#
_entry.id   AF-A0A225V3A7-F1
#
_cell.length_a   1.000
_cell.length_b   1.000
_cell.length_c   1.000
_cell.angle_alpha   90.00
_cell.angle_beta   90.00
_cell.angle_gamma   90.00
#
_symmetry.space_group_name_H-M   'P 1'
#
loop_
_entity.id
_entity.type
_entity.pdbx_description
1 polymer ?
#
loop_
_entity_poly.entity_id
_entity_poly.type
_entity_poly.pdbx_seq_one_letter_code
_entity_poly.pdbx_strand_id
1 'polypeptide(L)'
;MKNWHSGMNAFEALECAIQFLDEKDINIVVHSSYLVSTDSRLVKKLKKIPISSKKITYLDLAGKNPISEDTTNHLMSRLFGDRSDVVCIDPTCLAIVG
;
A
#
# COMPACT_ATOMS: atom_id res chain seq x y z
N MET A 1 -1.23 -13.38 22.76
CA MET A 1 -2.07 -12.23 22.37
C MET A 1 -1.58 -11.45 21.13
N LYS A 2 -0.30 -11.50 20.73
CA LYS A 2 0.20 -10.82 19.51
C LYS A 2 -0.53 -11.19 18.20
N ASN A 3 -0.89 -12.46 18.04
CA ASN A 3 -1.51 -12.95 16.79
C ASN A 3 -2.95 -12.44 16.59
N TRP A 4 -3.68 -12.14 17.67
CA TRP A 4 -5.04 -11.59 17.60
C TRP A 4 -5.01 -10.13 17.13
N HIS A 5 -4.14 -9.31 17.73
CA HIS A 5 -3.95 -7.91 17.31
C HIS A 5 -3.47 -7.82 15.86
N SER A 6 -2.51 -8.67 15.46
CA SER A 6 -2.05 -8.70 14.08
C SER A 6 -3.16 -9.09 13.09
N GLY A 7 -4.05 -10.00 13.46
CA GLY A 7 -5.18 -10.41 12.63
C GLY A 7 -6.25 -9.31 12.52
N MET A 8 -6.49 -8.55 13.59
CA MET A 8 -7.44 -7.43 13.58
C MET A 8 -6.94 -6.29 12.68
N ASN A 9 -5.67 -5.89 12.81
CA ASN A 9 -5.07 -4.86 11.95
C ASN A 9 -5.12 -5.25 10.47
N ALA A 10 -4.91 -6.54 10.16
CA ALA A 10 -5.01 -7.08 8.83
C ALA A 10 -6.44 -7.01 8.26
N PHE A 11 -7.44 -7.22 9.11
CA PHE A 11 -8.85 -7.13 8.73
C PHE A 11 -9.27 -5.67 8.49
N GLU A 12 -8.89 -4.76 9.38
CA GLU A 12 -9.11 -3.31 9.22
C GLU A 12 -8.46 -2.78 7.93
N ALA A 13 -7.21 -3.17 7.65
CA ALA A 13 -6.53 -2.77 6.41
C ALA A 13 -7.28 -3.25 5.15
N LEU A 14 -7.84 -4.46 5.19
CA LEU A 14 -8.64 -5.00 4.08
C LEU A 14 -9.97 -4.27 3.91
N GLU A 15 -10.67 -3.96 5.01
CA GLU A 15 -11.92 -3.19 4.95
C GLU A 15 -11.68 -1.77 4.43
N CYS A 16 -10.64 -1.07 4.93
CA CYS A 16 -10.26 0.25 4.44
C CYS A 16 -9.94 0.25 2.94
N ALA A 17 -9.21 -0.77 2.45
CA ALA A 17 -8.88 -0.88 1.03
C ALA A 17 -10.12 -1.15 0.16
N ILE A 18 -11.06 -1.97 0.64
CA ILE A 18 -12.32 -2.24 -0.06
C ILE A 18 -13.18 -0.98 -0.11
N GLN A 19 -13.33 -0.28 1.03
CA GLN A 19 -14.10 0.95 1.12
C GLN A 19 -13.55 2.04 0.19
N PHE A 20 -12.23 2.22 0.15
CA PHE A 20 -11.58 3.19 -0.73
C PHE A 20 -11.85 2.93 -2.22
N LEU A 21 -11.87 1.66 -2.63
CA LEU A 21 -12.18 1.30 -4.02
C LEU A 21 -13.66 1.49 -4.38
N ASP A 22 -14.55 1.49 -3.38
CA ASP A 22 -15.99 1.69 -3.55
C ASP A 22 -16.35 3.19 -3.52
N GLU A 23 -15.61 4.00 -2.75
CA GLU A 23 -15.67 5.48 -2.76
C GLU A 23 -15.04 6.04 -4.05
N LYS A 24 -15.78 5.92 -5.16
CA LYS A 24 -15.34 6.19 -6.53
C LYS A 24 -14.96 7.62 -6.93
N ASP A 25 -14.86 8.59 -6.02
CA ASP A 25 -14.55 9.98 -6.36
C ASP A 25 -13.11 10.38 -6.02
N ILE A 26 -12.15 9.58 -6.49
CA ILE A 26 -10.74 9.99 -6.51
C ILE A 26 -10.54 10.92 -7.72
N ASN A 27 -10.93 12.20 -7.57
CA ASN A 27 -10.62 13.25 -8.53
C ASN A 27 -9.15 13.68 -8.36
N ILE A 28 -8.22 12.76 -8.64
CA ILE A 28 -6.81 13.11 -8.76
C ILE A 28 -6.54 13.36 -10.25
N VAL A 29 -6.08 14.57 -10.57
CA VAL A 29 -5.57 14.89 -11.90
C VAL A 29 -4.22 14.21 -12.05
N VAL A 30 -4.22 12.99 -12.60
CA VAL A 30 -2.99 12.23 -12.88
C VAL A 30 -2.66 12.34 -14.37
N HIS A 31 -1.38 12.53 -14.70
CA HIS A 31 -0.91 12.47 -16.08
C HIS A 31 -1.27 11.12 -16.72
N SER A 32 -1.67 11.13 -17.99
CA SER A 32 -2.28 9.97 -18.67
C SER A 32 -1.41 8.72 -18.69
N SER A 33 -0.08 8.86 -18.64
CA SER A 33 0.87 7.75 -18.54
C SER A 33 0.75 6.93 -17.25
N TYR A 34 0.12 7.48 -16.21
CA TYR A 34 -0.11 6.82 -14.93
C TYR A 34 -1.58 6.41 -14.73
N LEU A 35 -2.45 6.69 -15.70
CA LEU A 35 -3.83 6.21 -15.68
C LEU A 35 -3.84 4.72 -15.97
N VAL A 36 -4.09 3.93 -14.94
CA VAL A 36 -4.30 2.49 -15.08
C VAL A 36 -5.80 2.21 -15.01
N SER A 37 -6.32 1.44 -15.97
CA SER A 37 -7.72 1.03 -15.94
C SER A 37 -8.01 0.23 -14.68
N THR A 38 -9.04 0.62 -13.93
CA THR A 38 -9.48 -0.10 -12.73
C THR A 38 -9.90 -1.53 -13.10
N ASP A 39 -9.25 -2.54 -12.53
CA ASP A 39 -9.67 -3.94 -12.70
C ASP A 39 -10.99 -4.15 -11.95
N SER A 40 -12.06 -4.46 -12.68
CA SER A 40 -13.38 -4.75 -12.10
C SER A 40 -13.38 -5.94 -11.14
N ARG A 41 -12.33 -6.77 -11.15
CA ARG A 41 -12.14 -7.91 -10.26
C ARG A 41 -11.32 -7.57 -9.02
N LEU A 42 -10.87 -6.32 -8.84
CA LEU A 42 -9.94 -5.93 -7.78
C LEU A 42 -10.50 -6.23 -6.39
N VAL A 43 -11.73 -5.82 -6.10
CA VAL A 43 -12.41 -6.13 -4.82
C VAL A 43 -12.50 -7.64 -4.57
N LYS A 44 -12.81 -8.43 -5.61
CA LYS A 44 -12.88 -9.89 -5.52
C LYS A 44 -11.51 -10.53 -5.28
N LYS A 45 -10.43 -9.93 -5.79
CA LYS A 45 -9.04 -10.38 -5.54
C LYS A 45 -8.62 -10.04 -4.12
N LEU A 46 -8.96 -8.85 -3.60
CA LEU A 46 -8.64 -8.42 -2.24
C LEU A 46 -9.27 -9.35 -1.20
N LYS A 47 -10.56 -9.68 -1.34
CA LYS A 47 -11.28 -10.61 -0.45
C LYS A 47 -10.71 -12.03 -0.41
N LYS A 48 -9.85 -12.40 -1.37
CA LYS A 48 -9.19 -13.72 -1.42
C LYS A 48 -7.81 -13.74 -0.76
N ILE A 49 -7.28 -12.61 -0.33
CA ILE A 49 -5.97 -12.55 0.31
C ILE A 49 -6.10 -13.16 1.72
N PRO A 50 -5.32 -14.19 2.07
CA PRO A 50 -5.36 -14.75 3.41
C PRO A 50 -4.89 -13.73 4.46
N ILE A 51 -5.59 -13.67 5.61
CA ILE A 51 -5.29 -12.76 6.73
C ILE A 51 -3.84 -12.91 7.24
N SER A 52 -3.31 -14.13 7.19
CA SER A 52 -1.95 -14.45 7.59
C SER A 52 -0.88 -14.18 6.52
N SER A 53 -1.27 -13.70 5.34
CA SER A 53 -0.34 -13.48 4.24
C SER A 53 0.44 -12.19 4.42
N LYS A 54 1.75 -12.21 4.12
CA LYS A 54 2.55 -11.00 3.95
C LYS A 54 1.96 -10.02 2.93
N LYS A 55 1.08 -10.49 2.02
CA LYS A 55 0.44 -9.62 1.04
C LYS A 55 -0.50 -8.58 1.66
N ILE A 56 -0.97 -8.83 2.88
CA ILE A 56 -1.86 -7.91 3.58
C ILE A 56 -1.17 -6.63 4.02
N THR A 57 0.12 -6.69 4.34
CA THR A 57 0.87 -5.49 4.72
C THR A 57 1.00 -4.51 3.56
N TYR A 58 0.71 -4.92 2.32
CA TYR A 58 0.70 -4.05 1.15
C TYR A 58 -0.70 -3.49 0.82
N LEU A 59 -1.73 -3.81 1.61
CA LEU A 59 -3.08 -3.25 1.44
C LEU A 59 -3.13 -1.75 1.74
N ASP A 60 -2.14 -1.25 2.48
CA ASP A 60 -1.88 0.15 2.73
C ASP A 60 -1.83 0.97 1.42
N LEU A 61 -1.41 0.34 0.31
CA LEU A 61 -1.38 0.96 -1.03
C LEU A 61 -2.75 1.18 -1.65
N ALA A 62 -3.72 0.38 -1.25
CA ALA A 62 -5.11 0.47 -1.72
C ALA A 62 -6.02 1.15 -0.69
N GLY A 63 -5.52 1.47 0.50
CA GLY A 63 -6.27 2.11 1.57
C GLY A 63 -6.00 3.60 1.69
N LYS A 64 -6.79 4.25 2.54
CA LYS A 64 -6.67 5.69 2.88
C LYS A 64 -5.58 5.97 3.93
N ASN A 65 -4.96 4.93 4.47
CA ASN A 65 -3.98 5.05 5.54
C ASN A 65 -2.62 5.46 4.98
N PRO A 66 -1.76 6.11 5.79
CA PRO A 66 -0.37 6.31 5.43
C PRO A 66 0.27 4.97 5.04
N ILE A 67 0.98 4.96 3.92
CA ILE A 67 1.72 3.79 3.46
C ILE A 67 2.75 3.45 4.54
N SER A 68 2.76 2.21 5.03
CA SER A 68 3.76 1.80 6.01
C SER A 68 5.18 1.88 5.45
N GLU A 69 6.15 1.99 6.35
CA GLU A 69 7.56 2.01 6.00
C GLU A 69 7.98 0.75 5.24
N ASP A 70 7.53 -0.43 5.69
CA ASP A 70 7.78 -1.71 5.02
C ASP A 70 7.28 -1.74 3.58
N THR A 71 6.07 -1.20 3.37
CA THR A 71 5.46 -1.12 2.04
C THR A 71 6.18 -0.09 1.16
N THR A 72 6.59 1.04 1.73
CA THR A 72 7.38 2.07 1.03
C THR A 72 8.73 1.51 0.59
N ASN A 73 9.46 0.85 1.48
CA ASN A 73 10.75 0.22 1.19
C ASN A 73 10.63 -0.87 0.11
N HIS A 74 9.56 -1.67 0.16
CA HIS A 74 9.28 -2.66 -0.89
C HIS A 74 8.99 -2.01 -2.25
N LEU A 75 8.24 -0.89 -2.28
CA LEU A 75 7.95 -0.16 -3.51
C LEU A 75 9.19 0.50 -4.09
N MET A 76 9.99 1.17 -3.25
CA MET A 76 11.21 1.85 -3.66
C MET A 76 12.21 0.87 -4.25
N SER A 77 12.43 -0.28 -3.59
CA SER A 77 13.29 -1.34 -4.14
C SER A 77 12.76 -1.92 -5.46
N ARG A 78 11.44 -2.06 -5.63
CA ARG A 78 10.86 -2.55 -6.90
C ARG A 78 10.91 -1.56 -8.05
N LEU A 79 10.71 -0.28 -7.78
CA LEU A 79 10.68 0.77 -8.81
C LEU A 79 12.08 1.25 -9.19
N PHE A 80 13.01 1.26 -8.22
CA PHE A 80 14.31 1.93 -8.37
C PHE A 80 15.50 1.05 -7.98
N GLY A 81 15.30 -0.17 -7.46
CA GLY A 81 16.41 -1.01 -6.97
C GLY A 81 17.46 -1.39 -8.02
N ASP A 82 17.07 -1.46 -9.30
CA ASP A 82 17.98 -1.76 -10.41
C ASP A 82 18.61 -0.49 -11.04
N ARG A 83 18.23 0.71 -10.58
CA ARG A 83 18.70 1.99 -11.13
C ARG A 83 19.92 2.47 -10.37
N SER A 84 21.06 2.56 -11.06
CA SER A 84 22.30 3.11 -10.51
C SER A 84 22.30 4.64 -10.37
N ASP A 85 21.33 5.32 -10.96
CA ASP A 85 21.21 6.78 -10.97
C ASP A 85 20.21 7.33 -9.93
N VAL A 86 19.59 6.45 -9.14
CA VAL A 86 18.62 6.82 -8.10
C VAL A 86 19.12 6.33 -6.73
N VAL A 87 19.11 7.22 -5.74
CA VAL A 87 19.39 6.87 -4.34
C VAL A 87 18.10 7.01 -3.55
N CYS A 88 17.59 5.90 -3.01
CA CYS A 88 16.50 5.92 -2.05
C CYS A 88 17.05 6.27 -0.68
N ILE A 89 16.66 7.44 -0.15
CA ILE A 89 17.07 7.89 1.18
C ILE A 89 15.93 7.62 2.14
N ASP A 90 16.20 6.84 3.19
CA ASP A 90 15.31 6.71 4.32
C ASP A 90 15.27 8.06 5.09
N PRO A 91 14.10 8.72 5.22
CA PRO A 91 13.99 9.97 5.95
C PRO A 91 14.45 9.87 7.42
N THR A 92 14.41 8.70 8.04
CA THR A 92 14.93 8.50 9.41
C THR A 92 16.45 8.67 9.47
N CYS A 93 17.16 8.39 8.37
CA CYS A 93 18.59 8.63 8.23
C CYS A 93 18.95 10.12 8.12
N LEU A 94 17.97 11.00 7.87
CA LEU A 94 18.19 12.44 7.81
C LEU A 94 18.21 13.11 9.20
N ALA A 95 17.92 12.37 10.28
CA ALA A 95 17.97 12.87 11.66
C ALA A 95 17.32 14.26 11.84
N ILE A 96 16.23 14.54 11.12
CA ILE A 96 15.40 15.72 11.38
C ILE A 96 14.32 15.28 12.38
N VAL A 97 14.75 15.03 13.62
CA VAL A 97 13.85 14.97 14.76
C VAL A 97 13.99 16.30 15.47
N GLY A 98 12.95 17.12 15.36
CA GLY A 98 12.67 18.29 16.19
C GLY A 98 11.19 18.25 16.54
#